data_AF-A0A843YHX8-F1
#
_entry.id   AF-A0A843YHX8-F1
#
_cell.length_a   1.000
_cell.length_b   1.000
_cell.length_c   1.000
_cell.angle_alpha   90.00
_cell.angle_beta   90.00
_cell.angle_gamma   90.00
#
_symmetry.space_group_name_H-M   'P 1'
#
loop_
_entity.id
_entity.type
_entity.pdbx_description
1 polymer ?
#
loop_
_entity_poly.entity_id
_entity_poly.type
_entity_poly.pdbx_seq_one_letter_code
_entity_poly.pdbx_strand_id
1 'polypeptide(L)'
;MTDDKRPTGPHLRLVDGTPTVAGEPIPQATTPQDRAPPPPHGIGPYEQALTMLAVAVTIGARAQYDTQLRVLQYCGFSRDQLQEMLDLVAGLTGSETKTATAEVIARYDVILTETRR
;
A
#
# COMPACT_ATOMS: atom_id res chain seq x y z
N MET A 1 8.52 53.69 41.46
CA MET A 1 7.05 53.76 41.39
C MET A 1 6.65 53.42 39.96
N THR A 2 5.72 52.49 39.84
CA THR A 2 5.47 51.60 38.69
C THR A 2 4.92 52.33 37.46
N ASP A 3 5.55 52.11 36.31
CA ASP A 3 5.08 52.52 34.98
C ASP A 3 4.07 51.49 34.47
N ASP A 4 2.83 51.95 34.22
CA ASP A 4 1.68 51.18 33.74
C ASP A 4 1.89 50.79 32.27
N LYS A 5 2.61 49.69 32.04
CA LYS A 5 2.86 49.16 30.70
C LYS A 5 1.61 48.45 30.17
N ARG A 6 0.68 49.20 29.57
CA ARG A 6 -0.42 48.63 28.78
C ARG A 6 0.14 47.76 27.65
N PRO A 7 -0.34 46.51 27.46
CA PRO A 7 0.07 45.71 26.31
C PRO A 7 -0.61 46.21 25.03
N THR A 8 0.19 46.66 24.07
CA THR A 8 -0.18 46.93 22.68
C THR A 8 -0.44 45.60 21.95
N GLY A 9 -1.52 44.91 22.31
CA GLY A 9 -2.01 43.74 21.58
C GLY A 9 -3.09 44.15 20.57
N PRO A 10 -3.22 43.45 19.42
CA PRO A 10 -4.29 43.73 18.48
C PRO A 10 -5.65 43.53 19.15
N HIS A 11 -6.47 44.59 19.16
CA HIS A 11 -7.83 44.53 19.70
C HIS A 11 -8.70 43.62 18.83
N LEU A 12 -8.87 42.37 19.27
CA LEU A 12 -9.88 41.46 18.74
C LEU A 12 -11.26 42.09 18.99
N ARG A 13 -11.99 42.40 17.92
CA ARG A 13 -13.37 42.88 17.99
C ARG A 13 -14.29 41.75 17.55
N LEU A 14 -15.39 41.57 18.28
CA LEU A 14 -16.50 40.75 17.83
C LEU A 14 -17.48 41.69 17.12
N VAL A 15 -17.73 41.43 15.84
CA VAL A 15 -18.79 42.08 15.06
C VAL A 15 -19.72 40.94 14.63
N ASP A 16 -21.01 41.01 15.00
CA ASP A 16 -21.99 39.95 14.71
C ASP A 16 -21.51 38.52 15.05
N GLY A 17 -20.90 38.37 16.23
CA GLY A 17 -20.41 37.07 16.72
C GLY A 17 -19.18 36.52 15.99
N THR A 18 -18.63 37.23 15.01
CA THR A 18 -17.46 36.79 14.24
C THR A 18 -16.19 37.51 14.73
N PRO A 19 -15.15 36.78 15.15
CA PRO A 19 -13.90 37.39 15.56
C PRO A 19 -13.20 38.01 14.34
N THR A 20 -12.94 39.31 14.41
CA THR A 20 -12.27 40.10 13.36
C THR A 20 -11.02 40.79 13.92
N VAL A 21 -9.97 40.87 13.08
CA VAL A 21 -8.78 41.68 13.34
C VAL A 21 -8.76 42.79 12.29
N ALA A 22 -8.70 44.05 12.73
CA ALA A 22 -8.69 45.23 11.85
C ALA A 22 -9.84 45.31 10.81
N GLY A 23 -10.99 44.71 11.10
CA GLY A 23 -12.16 44.72 10.21
C GLY A 23 -12.16 43.63 9.14
N GLU A 24 -11.14 42.77 9.09
CA GLU A 24 -11.12 41.61 8.19
C GLU A 24 -11.51 40.32 8.93
N PRO A 25 -12.40 39.50 8.35
CA PRO A 25 -12.79 38.23 8.93
C PRO A 25 -11.60 37.28 8.95
N ILE A 26 -11.33 36.70 10.12
CA ILE A 26 -10.28 35.69 10.25
C ILE A 26 -10.72 34.46 9.44
N PRO A 27 -9.96 33.99 8.43
CA PRO A 27 -10.32 32.79 7.69
C PRO A 27 -10.39 31.61 8.65
N GLN A 28 -11.56 30.99 8.75
CA GLN A 28 -11.75 29.77 9.53
C GLN A 28 -10.87 28.68 8.92
N ALA A 29 -10.00 28.09 9.75
CA ALA A 29 -9.23 26.91 9.36
C ALA A 29 -10.22 25.81 8.96
N THR A 30 -10.26 25.49 7.67
CA THR A 30 -11.13 24.44 7.12
C THR A 30 -10.73 23.13 7.79
N THR A 31 -11.64 22.53 8.55
CA THR A 31 -11.42 21.25 9.23
C THR A 31 -10.97 20.18 8.22
N PRO A 32 -9.93 19.37 8.49
CA PRO A 32 -9.45 18.33 7.57
C PRO A 32 -10.39 17.14 7.33
N GLN A 33 -11.67 17.24 7.72
CA GLN A 33 -12.58 16.10 7.79
C GLN A 33 -13.27 15.72 6.46
N ASP A 34 -13.01 16.44 5.37
CA ASP A 34 -13.63 16.16 4.07
C ASP A 34 -12.59 15.86 2.98
N ARG A 35 -11.67 14.94 3.27
CA ARG A 35 -11.01 14.18 2.20
C ARG A 35 -11.51 12.76 2.29
N ALA A 36 -12.41 12.40 1.38
CA ALA A 36 -12.60 11.00 1.03
C ALA A 36 -11.22 10.35 0.86
N PRO A 37 -10.98 9.14 1.39
CA PRO A 37 -9.71 8.46 1.16
C PRO A 37 -9.43 8.47 -0.35
N PRO A 38 -8.18 8.72 -0.78
CA PRO A 38 -7.85 8.63 -2.19
C PRO A 38 -8.37 7.28 -2.71
N PRO A 39 -8.90 7.21 -3.94
CA PRO A 39 -9.29 5.92 -4.52
C PRO A 39 -8.09 4.98 -4.35
N PRO A 40 -8.30 3.70 -4.03
CA PRO A 40 -7.20 2.75 -4.01
C PRO A 40 -6.70 2.60 -5.45
N HIS A 41 -5.79 3.49 -5.86
CA HIS A 41 -5.00 3.37 -7.09
C HIS A 41 -3.88 2.34 -6.88
N GLY A 42 -4.17 1.30 -6.10
CA GLY A 42 -3.25 0.23 -5.75
C GLY A 42 -3.56 -0.97 -6.61
N ILE A 43 -2.52 -1.52 -7.23
CA ILE A 43 -2.49 -2.89 -7.73
C ILE A 43 -3.12 -3.79 -6.65
N GLY A 44 -4.13 -4.59 -7.01
CA GLY A 44 -4.81 -5.47 -6.06
C GLY A 44 -3.84 -6.44 -5.38
N PRO A 45 -4.21 -7.02 -4.23
CA PRO A 45 -3.33 -7.94 -3.49
C PRO A 45 -2.89 -9.15 -4.35
N TYR A 46 -3.75 -9.54 -5.29
CA TYR A 46 -3.49 -10.58 -6.28
C TYR A 46 -2.36 -10.17 -7.24
N GLU A 47 -2.52 -9.05 -7.93
CA GLU A 47 -1.56 -8.55 -8.92
C GLU A 47 -0.23 -8.15 -8.25
N GLN A 48 -0.29 -7.66 -7.02
CA GLN A 48 0.88 -7.33 -6.22
C GLN A 48 1.65 -8.59 -5.85
N ALA A 49 0.96 -9.65 -5.40
CA ALA A 49 1.60 -10.92 -5.06
C ALA A 49 2.24 -11.59 -6.28
N LEU A 50 1.59 -11.56 -7.44
CA LEU A 50 2.17 -12.05 -8.70
C LEU A 50 3.44 -11.31 -9.05
N THR A 51 3.41 -9.97 -9.00
CA THR A 51 4.57 -9.14 -9.32
C THR A 51 5.73 -9.42 -8.37
N MET A 52 5.45 -9.47 -7.06
CA MET A 52 6.46 -9.76 -6.04
C MET A 52 7.03 -11.17 -6.18
N LEU A 53 6.21 -12.16 -6.53
CA LEU A 53 6.65 -13.53 -6.76
C LEU A 53 7.56 -13.60 -8.00
N ALA A 54 7.16 -12.98 -9.12
CA ALA A 54 7.97 -12.94 -10.33
C ALA A 54 9.33 -12.29 -10.09
N VAL A 55 9.37 -11.16 -9.37
CA VAL A 55 10.62 -10.51 -8.96
C VAL A 55 11.44 -11.45 -8.08
N ALA A 56 10.84 -12.05 -7.05
CA ALA A 56 11.54 -12.95 -6.14
C ALA A 56 12.12 -14.19 -6.85
N VAL A 57 11.42 -14.74 -7.84
CA VAL A 57 11.92 -15.83 -8.69
C VAL A 57 13.12 -15.36 -9.50
N THR A 58 13.03 -14.18 -10.09
CA THR A 58 14.09 -13.60 -10.93
C THR A 58 15.37 -13.34 -10.14
N ILE A 59 15.27 -12.85 -8.90
CA ILE A 59 16.43 -12.52 -8.05
C ILE A 59 16.82 -13.65 -7.09
N GLY A 60 16.13 -14.79 -7.11
CA GLY A 60 16.39 -15.93 -6.21
C GLY A 60 16.03 -15.70 -4.74
N ALA A 61 15.12 -14.78 -4.43
CA ALA A 61 14.70 -14.45 -3.06
C ALA A 61 13.71 -15.49 -2.47
N ARG A 62 14.18 -16.71 -2.23
CA ARG A 62 13.37 -17.86 -1.79
C ARG A 62 12.53 -17.64 -0.54
N ALA A 63 13.00 -16.80 0.39
CA ALA A 63 12.28 -16.48 1.62
C ALA A 63 10.91 -15.80 1.36
N GLN A 64 10.70 -15.24 0.17
CA GLN A 64 9.47 -14.54 -0.19
C GLN A 64 8.42 -15.45 -0.82
N TYR A 65 8.78 -16.67 -1.25
CA TYR A 65 7.89 -17.54 -2.04
C TYR A 65 6.63 -17.90 -1.26
N ASP A 66 6.77 -18.45 -0.05
CA ASP A 66 5.64 -18.90 0.75
C ASP A 66 4.60 -17.81 1.03
N THR A 67 5.06 -16.60 1.37
CA THR A 67 4.16 -15.48 1.64
C THR A 67 3.34 -15.12 0.41
N GLN A 68 3.98 -14.98 -0.77
CA GLN A 68 3.25 -14.63 -1.99
C GLN A 68 2.35 -15.76 -2.46
N LEU A 69 2.82 -17.01 -2.38
CA LEU A 69 2.04 -18.19 -2.75
C LEU A 69 0.77 -18.35 -1.90
N ARG A 70 0.84 -18.08 -0.59
CA ARG A 70 -0.35 -18.10 0.28
C ARG A 70 -1.36 -17.00 -0.08
N VAL A 71 -0.89 -15.81 -0.45
CA VAL A 71 -1.78 -14.74 -0.94
C VAL A 71 -2.46 -15.16 -2.25
N LEU A 72 -1.70 -15.69 -3.20
CA LEU A 72 -2.25 -16.18 -4.48
C LEU A 72 -3.28 -17.29 -4.27
N GLN A 73 -2.98 -18.23 -3.37
CA GLN A 73 -3.90 -19.29 -2.98
C GLN A 73 -5.20 -18.73 -2.37
N TYR A 74 -5.10 -17.78 -1.44
CA TYR A 74 -6.25 -17.12 -0.83
C TYR A 74 -7.11 -16.39 -1.88
N CYS A 75 -6.48 -15.81 -2.90
CA CYS A 75 -7.16 -15.20 -4.04
C CYS A 75 -7.73 -16.21 -5.05
N GLY A 76 -7.58 -17.52 -4.82
CA GLY A 76 -8.11 -18.57 -5.69
C GLY A 76 -7.31 -18.81 -6.97
N PHE A 77 -6.05 -18.37 -7.01
CA PHE A 77 -5.16 -18.62 -8.13
C PHE A 77 -4.95 -20.13 -8.31
N SER A 78 -4.95 -20.61 -9.55
CA SER A 78 -4.78 -22.04 -9.82
C SER A 78 -3.32 -22.42 -10.00
N ARG A 79 -3.02 -23.70 -9.81
CA ARG A 79 -1.68 -24.26 -10.06
C ARG A 79 -1.28 -24.11 -11.53
N ASP A 80 -2.22 -24.26 -12.46
CA ASP A 80 -1.98 -24.06 -13.88
C ASP A 80 -1.69 -22.60 -14.22
N GLN A 81 -2.44 -21.64 -13.65
CA GLN A 81 -2.17 -20.21 -13.84
C GLN A 81 -0.79 -19.81 -13.29
N LEU A 82 -0.37 -20.42 -12.17
CA LEU A 82 0.96 -20.23 -11.63
C LEU A 82 2.04 -20.78 -12.56
N GLN A 83 1.83 -21.96 -13.14
CA GLN A 83 2.75 -22.54 -14.12
C GLN A 83 2.89 -21.64 -15.35
N GLU A 84 1.79 -21.18 -15.95
CA GLU A 84 1.81 -20.28 -17.11
C GLU A 84 2.57 -18.98 -16.84
N MET A 85 2.35 -18.37 -15.67
CA MET A 85 3.07 -17.16 -15.27
C MET A 85 4.57 -17.42 -15.10
N LEU A 86 4.95 -18.54 -14.47
CA LEU A 86 6.36 -18.87 -14.26
C LEU A 86 7.08 -19.26 -15.56
N ASP A 87 6.37 -19.88 -16.52
CA ASP A 87 6.90 -20.15 -17.86
C ASP A 87 7.18 -18.83 -18.61
N LEU A 88 6.30 -17.83 -18.46
CA LEU A 88 6.53 -16.48 -18.99
C LEU A 88 7.76 -15.81 -18.33
N VAL A 89 7.89 -15.90 -17.00
CA VAL A 89 9.06 -15.39 -16.28
C VAL A 89 10.35 -16.06 -16.75
N ALA A 90 10.35 -17.39 -16.91
CA ALA A 90 11.49 -18.14 -17.42
C ALA A 90 11.85 -17.76 -18.87
N GLY A 91 10.84 -17.52 -19.71
CA GLY A 91 11.03 -17.04 -21.08
C GLY A 91 11.69 -15.65 -21.16
N LEU A 92 11.40 -14.76 -20.20
CA LEU A 92 11.93 -13.40 -20.15
C LEU A 92 13.31 -13.29 -19.49
N THR A 93 13.61 -14.16 -18.53
CA THR A 93 14.80 -14.06 -17.67
C THR A 93 15.90 -15.07 -18.05
N GLY A 94 15.58 -16.07 -18.87
CA GLY A 94 16.53 -17.08 -19.32
C GLY A 94 16.56 -18.31 -18.41
N SER A 95 17.47 -19.25 -18.72
CA SER A 95 17.49 -20.60 -18.13
C SER A 95 17.79 -20.65 -16.63
N GLU A 96 18.37 -19.60 -16.06
CA GLU A 96 18.79 -19.55 -14.65
C GLU A 96 17.61 -19.59 -13.68
N THR A 97 16.43 -19.12 -14.12
CA THR A 97 15.22 -19.12 -13.29
C THR A 97 14.44 -20.43 -13.33
N LYS A 98 14.75 -21.37 -14.24
CA LYS A 98 14.03 -22.65 -14.37
C LYS A 98 14.04 -23.50 -13.10
N THR A 99 15.16 -23.50 -12.37
CA THR A 99 15.25 -24.22 -11.09
C THR A 99 14.38 -23.54 -10.03
N ALA A 100 14.34 -22.21 -10.02
CA ALA A 100 13.53 -21.43 -9.10
C ALA A 100 12.03 -21.58 -9.40
N THR A 101 11.62 -21.58 -10.68
CA THR A 101 10.22 -21.79 -11.06
C THR A 101 9.73 -23.19 -10.65
N ALA A 102 10.54 -24.23 -10.86
CA ALA A 102 10.22 -25.58 -10.41
C ALA A 102 10.07 -25.67 -8.88
N GLU A 103 10.94 -24.99 -8.12
CA GLU A 103 10.85 -24.91 -6.67
C GLU A 103 9.55 -24.21 -6.22
N VAL A 104 9.17 -23.12 -6.88
CA VAL A 104 7.93 -22.39 -6.57
C VAL A 104 6.69 -23.25 -6.80
N ILE A 105 6.64 -24.02 -7.90
CA ILE A 105 5.54 -24.95 -8.16
C ILE A 105 5.45 -26.02 -7.08
N ALA A 106 6.57 -26.65 -6.72
CA ALA A 106 6.58 -27.70 -5.70
C ALA A 106 6.08 -27.18 -4.34
N ARG A 107 6.46 -25.95 -3.97
CA ARG A 107 5.95 -25.30 -2.74
C ARG A 107 4.45 -25.02 -2.83
N TYR A 108 3.96 -24.62 -3.99
CA TYR A 108 2.54 -24.34 -4.16
C TYR A 108 1.67 -25.60 -4.04
N ASP A 109 2.13 -26.72 -4.57
CA ASP A 109 1.45 -28.01 -4.41
C ASP A 109 1.33 -28.43 -2.94
N VAL A 110 2.35 -28.16 -2.11
CA VAL A 110 2.31 -28.38 -0.66
C VAL A 110 1.22 -27.51 -0.02
N ILE A 111 1.21 -26.20 -0.30
CA ILE A 111 0.23 -25.25 0.24
C ILE A 111 -1.22 -25.64 -0.13
N LEU A 112 -1.45 -26.05 -1.38
CA LEU A 112 -2.75 -26.53 -1.83
C LEU A 112 -3.19 -27.80 -1.10
N THR A 113 -2.24 -28.69 -0.79
CA THR A 113 -2.51 -29.93 -0.06
C THR A 113 -2.82 -29.67 1.42
N GLU A 114 -2.10 -28.75 2.06
CA GLU A 114 -2.33 -28.34 3.44
C GLU A 114 -3.74 -27.78 3.65
N THR A 115 -4.25 -27.01 2.68
CA THR A 115 -5.54 -26.32 2.82
C THR A 115 -6.75 -27.22 2.53
N ARG A 116 -6.54 -28.38 1.91
CA ARG A 116 -7.61 -29.36 1.64
C ARG A 116 -7.83 -30.34 2.80
N ARG A 117 -6.99 -30.30 3.84
CA ARG A 117 -7.11 -31.13 5.05
C ARG A 117 -7.89 -30.42 6.13
#